data_AF-A0A1I1J0V1-F1
#
_entry.id   AF-A0A1I1J0V1-F1
#
_cell.length_a   1.000
_cell.length_b   1.000
_cell.length_c   1.000
_cell.angle_alpha   90.00
_cell.angle_beta   90.00
_cell.angle_gamma   90.00
#
_symmetry.space_group_name_H-M   'P 1'
#
loop_
_entity.id
_entity.type
_entity.pdbx_description
1 polymer ?
#
loop_
_entity_poly.entity_id
_entity_poly.type
_entity_poly.pdbx_seq_one_letter_code
_entity_poly.pdbx_strand_id
1 'polypeptide(L)'
;MKKNLLKVLSCLACMCCVLIICPALNVQAKKGWVKVQECSPGAPVIYSEYEIPDDPYERLNNCINFLRKQGWSEENIADGIPQVLESLGLPPEANPYKKTPKYTQEQIDAAWEEVSRTDATCTKGTTVEYKNSLTGKTKSEEISEPIAHSYEKITTEPTCTLEGLDTFTCSGCGDSYEEVLPAVGHSYEKVTVDPTCTADGTDTYTCTTCGDSYKESIPALGHSEGEAVISKKPRAFSEGEQTISCITCGEILESIILPQTFPISLKTTIIIGVAAIASLCCLTAGWRLVRSNKKIDVINDNV
;
A
#
# COMPACT_ATOMS: atom_id res chain seq x y z
N MET A 1 -24.67 15.14 -58.30
CA MET A 1 -23.28 15.14 -57.74
C MET A 1 -22.81 16.58 -57.55
N LYS A 2 -23.04 17.25 -56.42
CA LYS A 2 -22.53 18.62 -56.20
C LYS A 2 -22.20 18.88 -54.71
N LYS A 3 -21.13 18.25 -54.23
CA LYS A 3 -20.33 18.76 -53.11
C LYS A 3 -19.01 19.20 -53.76
N ASN A 4 -18.68 20.49 -53.69
CA ASN A 4 -17.31 21.03 -53.65
C ASN A 4 -17.33 22.54 -53.96
N LEU A 5 -16.64 23.27 -53.10
CA LEU A 5 -16.08 24.61 -53.30
C LEU A 5 -17.09 25.76 -53.50
N LEU A 6 -17.17 26.59 -52.46
CA LEU A 6 -17.16 28.05 -52.51
C LEU A 6 -16.76 28.59 -53.92
N LYS A 7 -17.73 28.86 -54.79
CA LYS A 7 -17.53 29.59 -56.05
C LYS A 7 -18.74 30.47 -56.32
N VAL A 8 -18.76 31.57 -55.57
CA VAL A 8 -19.05 32.93 -56.04
C VAL A 8 -20.13 33.07 -57.11
N LEU A 9 -21.28 33.56 -56.68
CA LEU A 9 -22.36 33.99 -57.56
C LEU A 9 -22.00 35.30 -58.26
N SER A 10 -21.75 35.25 -59.58
CA SER A 10 -21.75 36.45 -60.40
C SER A 10 -23.20 36.87 -60.71
N CYS A 11 -23.83 37.63 -59.81
CA CYS A 11 -25.01 38.39 -60.19
C CYS A 11 -24.56 39.64 -60.97
N LEU A 12 -24.65 39.57 -62.30
CA LEU A 12 -24.33 40.70 -63.20
C LEU A 12 -25.18 41.95 -62.95
N ALA A 13 -26.33 41.83 -62.29
CA ALA A 13 -27.27 42.93 -62.11
C ALA A 13 -27.01 43.82 -60.88
N CYS A 14 -26.22 43.37 -59.91
CA CYS A 14 -25.99 44.10 -58.65
C CYS A 14 -24.56 44.60 -58.52
N MET A 15 -23.54 43.94 -59.09
CA MET A 15 -22.13 44.19 -58.74
C MET A 15 -21.77 44.04 -57.25
N CYS A 16 -22.70 43.59 -56.40
CA CYS A 16 -22.51 43.54 -54.94
C CYS A 16 -21.77 42.28 -54.49
N CYS A 17 -21.80 41.22 -55.29
CA CYS A 17 -21.21 39.92 -54.94
C CYS A 17 -19.84 39.74 -55.60
N VAL A 18 -19.00 40.79 -55.64
CA VAL A 18 -17.61 40.65 -56.10
C VAL A 18 -16.72 40.27 -54.92
N LEU A 19 -16.73 38.99 -54.57
CA LEU A 19 -15.61 38.40 -53.82
C LEU A 19 -15.21 37.07 -54.46
N ILE A 20 -14.19 37.19 -55.32
CA ILE A 20 -13.09 36.26 -55.65
C ILE A 20 -13.42 34.75 -55.72
N ILE A 21 -13.41 34.18 -56.94
CA ILE A 21 -12.58 33.04 -57.39
C ILE A 21 -13.08 32.59 -58.79
N CYS A 22 -12.50 33.18 -59.83
CA CYS A 22 -12.06 32.43 -61.01
C CYS A 22 -10.89 33.23 -61.60
N PRO A 23 -9.63 32.75 -61.55
CA PRO A 23 -8.47 33.49 -62.07
C PRO A 23 -8.53 33.73 -63.60
N ALA A 24 -9.57 33.24 -64.28
CA ALA A 24 -9.74 33.33 -65.72
C ALA A 24 -10.64 34.49 -66.20
N LEU A 25 -11.45 35.13 -65.36
CA LEU A 25 -12.30 36.26 -65.78
C LEU A 25 -11.83 37.57 -65.14
N ASN A 26 -11.23 38.44 -65.96
CA ASN A 26 -10.81 39.78 -65.58
C ASN A 26 -12.00 40.75 -65.72
N VAL A 27 -12.87 40.81 -64.71
CA VAL A 27 -14.01 41.73 -64.69
C VAL A 27 -13.59 43.02 -63.98
N GLN A 28 -13.35 44.08 -64.75
CA GLN A 28 -13.20 45.44 -64.21
C GLN A 28 -14.55 46.13 -64.29
N ALA A 29 -14.94 46.79 -63.20
CA ALA A 29 -16.20 47.48 -63.15
C ALA A 29 -16.06 48.86 -62.50
N LYS A 30 -16.61 49.87 -63.19
CA LYS A 30 -16.73 51.27 -62.77
C LYS A 30 -18.20 51.65 -62.94
N LYS A 31 -18.70 52.62 -62.14
CA LYS A 31 -20.10 53.09 -62.13
C LYS A 31 -20.77 52.98 -63.51
N GLY A 32 -21.75 52.07 -63.61
CA GLY A 32 -22.64 51.92 -64.75
C GLY A 32 -22.23 50.92 -65.85
N TRP A 33 -21.08 50.25 -65.79
CA TRP A 33 -20.62 49.39 -66.90
C TRP A 33 -19.91 48.12 -66.44
N VAL A 34 -20.24 46.98 -67.07
CA VAL A 34 -19.50 45.70 -66.92
C VAL A 34 -18.89 45.33 -68.27
N LYS A 35 -17.56 45.17 -68.33
CA LYS A 35 -16.87 44.60 -69.49
C LYS A 35 -16.68 43.10 -69.26
N VAL A 36 -17.25 42.26 -70.13
CA VAL A 36 -17.04 40.81 -70.10
C VAL A 36 -16.33 40.39 -71.39
N GLN A 37 -15.23 39.67 -71.26
CA GLN A 37 -14.47 39.11 -72.37
C GLN A 37 -14.40 37.60 -72.17
N GLU A 38 -14.86 36.82 -73.16
CA GLU A 38 -14.72 35.36 -73.13
C GLU A 38 -13.25 34.95 -73.32
N CYS A 39 -12.83 33.92 -72.57
CA CYS A 39 -11.43 33.47 -72.45
C CYS A 39 -10.91 32.66 -73.64
N SER A 40 -11.15 33.11 -74.88
CA SER A 40 -10.48 32.55 -76.07
C SER A 40 -9.73 33.66 -76.82
N PRO A 41 -8.42 33.49 -77.13
CA PRO A 41 -7.67 34.50 -77.86
C PRO A 41 -8.31 34.75 -79.24
N GLY A 42 -8.93 35.91 -79.42
CA GLY A 42 -9.60 36.31 -80.66
C GLY A 42 -11.14 36.28 -80.66
N ALA A 43 -11.80 35.92 -79.56
CA ALA A 43 -13.26 36.02 -79.45
C ALA A 43 -13.72 37.49 -79.36
N PRO A 44 -14.83 37.86 -80.04
CA PRO A 44 -15.35 39.23 -80.01
C PRO A 44 -15.78 39.62 -78.59
N VAL A 45 -15.43 40.84 -78.17
CA VAL A 45 -15.86 41.42 -76.90
C VAL A 45 -17.36 41.71 -77.00
N ILE A 46 -18.17 41.00 -76.22
CA ILE A 46 -19.61 41.25 -76.15
C ILE A 46 -19.83 42.32 -75.08
N TYR A 47 -20.15 43.55 -75.51
CA TYR A 47 -20.67 44.57 -74.61
C TYR A 47 -22.17 44.34 -74.46
N SER A 48 -22.61 43.83 -73.32
CA SER A 48 -24.00 43.96 -72.92
C SER A 48 -24.11 45.22 -72.07
N GLU A 49 -24.71 46.26 -72.65
CA GLU A 49 -25.05 47.49 -71.93
C GLU A 49 -26.18 47.15 -70.96
N TYR A 50 -25.87 47.18 -69.66
CA TYR A 50 -26.86 46.98 -68.61
C TYR A 50 -26.69 48.10 -67.61
N GLU A 51 -27.68 49.00 -67.55
CA GLU A 51 -27.73 50.04 -66.52
C GLU A 51 -27.87 49.35 -65.16
N ILE A 52 -26.89 49.56 -64.28
CA ILE A 52 -26.95 49.10 -62.89
C ILE A 52 -27.74 50.17 -62.13
N PRO A 53 -28.89 49.83 -61.52
CA PRO A 53 -29.68 50.80 -60.76
C PRO A 53 -28.87 51.40 -59.61
N ASP A 54 -29.00 52.71 -59.36
CA ASP A 54 -28.36 53.35 -58.20
C ASP A 54 -29.01 52.92 -56.87
N ASP A 55 -30.28 52.48 -56.91
CA ASP A 55 -31.02 52.03 -55.73
C ASP A 55 -30.58 50.63 -55.27
N PRO A 56 -30.08 50.47 -54.03
CA PRO A 56 -29.66 49.17 -53.50
C PRO A 56 -30.80 48.15 -53.38
N TYR A 57 -32.06 48.58 -53.20
CA TYR A 57 -33.20 47.65 -53.15
C TYR A 57 -33.55 47.08 -54.52
N GLU A 58 -33.48 47.90 -55.57
CA GLU A 58 -33.63 47.45 -56.95
C GLU A 58 -32.53 46.46 -57.35
N ARG A 59 -31.29 46.71 -56.91
CA ARG A 59 -30.16 45.78 -57.09
C ARG A 59 -30.38 44.44 -56.38
N LEU A 60 -30.93 44.44 -55.16
CA LEU A 60 -31.31 43.22 -54.43
C LEU A 60 -32.38 42.42 -55.18
N ASN A 61 -33.44 43.09 -55.65
CA ASN A 61 -34.54 42.46 -56.38
C ASN A 61 -34.09 41.86 -57.72
N ASN A 62 -33.21 42.56 -58.44
CA ASN A 62 -32.63 42.05 -59.67
C ASN A 62 -31.76 40.81 -59.42
N CYS A 63 -31.05 40.75 -58.30
CA CYS A 63 -30.30 39.58 -57.87
C CYS A 63 -31.21 38.38 -57.63
N ILE A 64 -32.25 38.55 -56.81
CA ILE A 64 -33.23 37.50 -56.50
C ILE A 64 -33.89 36.97 -57.79
N ASN A 65 -34.34 37.86 -58.67
CA ASN A 65 -34.99 37.48 -59.93
C ASN A 65 -34.05 36.73 -60.88
N PHE A 66 -32.77 37.10 -60.90
CA PHE A 66 -31.77 36.37 -61.66
C PHE A 66 -31.60 34.94 -61.14
N LEU A 67 -31.50 34.75 -59.82
CA LEU A 67 -31.35 33.42 -59.22
C LEU A 67 -32.55 32.50 -59.51
N ARG A 68 -33.78 33.05 -59.45
CA ARG A 68 -34.99 32.32 -59.84
C ARG A 68 -34.93 31.87 -61.30
N LYS A 69 -34.52 32.74 -62.23
CA LYS A 69 -34.36 32.39 -63.65
C LYS A 69 -33.33 31.29 -63.90
N GLN A 70 -32.31 31.20 -63.05
CA GLN A 70 -31.30 30.12 -63.09
C GLN A 70 -31.80 28.80 -62.44
N GLY A 71 -33.06 28.76 -61.97
CA GLY A 71 -33.68 27.56 -61.42
C GLY A 71 -33.29 27.26 -59.97
N TRP A 72 -32.82 28.25 -59.20
CA TRP A 72 -32.54 28.07 -57.78
C TRP A 72 -33.84 27.96 -56.97
N SER A 73 -33.85 27.10 -55.96
CA SER A 73 -34.99 26.98 -55.04
C SER A 73 -35.08 28.22 -54.13
N GLU A 74 -36.31 28.58 -53.75
CA GLU A 74 -36.57 29.70 -52.84
C GLU A 74 -35.85 29.56 -51.48
N GLU A 75 -35.62 28.32 -51.02
CA GLU A 75 -34.84 28.01 -49.82
C GLU A 75 -33.36 28.38 -49.97
N ASN A 76 -32.74 28.00 -51.09
CA ASN A 76 -31.34 28.31 -51.36
C ASN A 76 -31.11 29.81 -51.62
N ILE A 77 -32.11 30.48 -52.21
CA ILE A 77 -32.10 31.94 -52.39
C ILE A 77 -32.15 32.60 -51.00
N ALA A 78 -33.09 32.19 -50.13
CA ALA A 78 -33.24 32.76 -48.79
C ALA A 78 -31.98 32.62 -47.91
N ASP A 79 -31.26 31.50 -48.00
CA ASP A 79 -30.04 31.27 -47.22
C ASP A 79 -28.88 32.18 -47.62
N GLY A 80 -28.85 32.66 -48.87
CA GLY A 80 -27.82 33.55 -49.40
C GLY A 80 -28.09 35.04 -49.20
N ILE A 81 -29.34 35.44 -48.96
CA ILE A 81 -29.74 36.87 -48.87
C ILE A 81 -29.02 37.65 -47.76
N PRO A 82 -28.76 37.10 -46.55
CA PRO A 82 -28.04 37.85 -45.52
C PRO A 82 -26.67 38.39 -45.99
N GLN A 83 -25.91 37.59 -46.75
CA GLN A 83 -24.61 38.00 -47.30
C GLN A 83 -24.75 39.07 -48.40
N VAL A 84 -25.83 39.00 -49.19
CA VAL A 84 -26.14 39.97 -50.24
C VAL A 84 -26.56 41.31 -49.65
N LEU A 85 -27.33 41.31 -48.55
CA LEU A 85 -27.74 42.51 -47.81
C LEU A 85 -26.53 43.21 -47.20
N GLU A 86 -25.65 42.46 -46.54
CA GLU A 86 -24.39 42.98 -45.98
C GLU A 86 -23.53 43.62 -47.07
N SER A 87 -23.39 42.95 -48.22
CA SER A 87 -22.63 43.47 -49.37
C SER A 87 -23.25 44.72 -50.01
N LEU A 88 -24.56 44.91 -49.84
CA LEU A 88 -25.32 46.07 -50.33
C LEU A 88 -25.39 47.22 -49.32
N GLY A 89 -24.92 47.02 -48.08
CA GLY A 89 -25.13 47.96 -46.98
C GLY A 89 -26.61 48.13 -46.60
N LEU A 90 -27.45 47.15 -46.94
CA LEU A 90 -28.86 47.15 -46.59
C LEU A 90 -29.07 46.53 -45.22
N PRO A 91 -30.03 47.05 -44.43
CA PRO A 91 -30.30 46.52 -43.10
C PRO A 91 -30.97 45.13 -43.22
N PRO A 92 -30.84 44.23 -42.22
CA PRO A 92 -31.40 42.88 -42.28
C PRO A 92 -32.91 42.82 -42.55
N GLU A 93 -33.65 43.87 -42.17
CA GLU A 93 -35.08 44.03 -42.39
C GLU A 93 -35.44 44.22 -43.87
N ALA A 94 -34.49 44.61 -44.71
CA ALA A 94 -34.65 44.69 -46.16
C ALA A 94 -34.73 43.31 -46.84
N ASN A 95 -34.53 42.22 -46.09
CA ASN A 95 -34.72 40.87 -46.59
C ASN A 95 -36.20 40.63 -46.98
N PRO A 96 -36.52 40.48 -48.29
CA PRO A 96 -37.89 40.19 -48.72
C PRO A 96 -38.32 38.76 -48.35
N TYR A 97 -37.38 37.91 -47.95
CA TYR A 97 -37.59 36.57 -47.42
C TYR A 97 -37.36 36.57 -45.92
N LYS A 98 -38.34 37.06 -45.17
CA LYS A 98 -38.50 36.57 -43.80
C LYS A 98 -38.85 35.09 -43.91
N LYS A 99 -37.90 34.19 -43.64
CA LYS A 99 -38.27 32.83 -43.19
C LYS A 99 -39.12 33.05 -41.95
N THR A 100 -40.44 33.07 -42.11
CA THR A 100 -41.33 32.91 -40.96
C THR A 100 -41.04 31.50 -40.45
N PRO A 101 -40.48 31.36 -39.23
CA PRO A 101 -40.26 30.03 -38.70
C PRO A 101 -41.63 29.35 -38.68
N LYS A 102 -41.67 28.11 -39.17
CA LYS A 102 -42.91 27.33 -39.28
C LYS A 102 -43.68 27.26 -37.95
N TYR A 103 -42.95 27.40 -36.84
CA TYR A 103 -43.43 27.42 -35.48
C TYR A 103 -42.79 28.58 -34.71
N THR A 104 -43.53 29.21 -33.81
CA THR A 104 -42.98 30.22 -32.89
C THR A 104 -42.09 29.56 -31.84
N GLN A 105 -41.25 30.34 -31.14
CA GLN A 105 -40.40 29.79 -30.10
C GLN A 105 -41.22 29.19 -28.95
N GLU A 106 -42.33 29.84 -28.58
CA GLU A 106 -43.25 29.33 -27.55
C GLU A 106 -43.87 27.99 -27.96
N GLN A 107 -44.18 27.82 -29.26
CA GLN A 107 -44.68 26.54 -29.78
C GLN A 107 -43.61 25.45 -29.75
N ILE A 108 -42.35 25.80 -30.04
CA ILE A 108 -41.23 24.86 -29.98
C ILE A 108 -40.97 24.46 -28.52
N ASP A 109 -40.98 25.40 -27.59
CA ASP A 109 -40.71 25.13 -26.17
C ASP A 109 -41.81 24.27 -25.54
N ALA A 110 -43.06 24.46 -25.94
CA ALA A 110 -44.19 23.62 -25.50
C ALA A 110 -44.22 22.22 -26.15
N ALA A 111 -43.44 21.97 -27.20
CA ALA A 111 -43.46 20.74 -27.99
C ALA A 111 -42.37 19.72 -27.61
N TRP A 112 -41.67 19.92 -26.49
CA TRP A 112 -40.71 18.94 -25.98
C TRP A 112 -41.42 17.83 -25.21
N GLU A 113 -41.23 16.60 -25.65
CA GLU A 113 -41.82 15.41 -25.05
C GLU A 113 -40.70 14.47 -24.58
N GLU A 114 -40.87 13.86 -23.40
CA GLU A 114 -39.95 12.83 -22.88
C GLU A 114 -40.04 11.58 -23.76
N VAL A 115 -38.88 11.10 -24.22
CA VAL A 115 -38.78 9.89 -25.07
C VAL A 115 -38.26 8.71 -24.28
N SER A 116 -37.31 8.93 -23.39
CA SER A 116 -36.76 7.88 -22.53
C SER A 116 -36.15 8.46 -21.27
N ARG A 117 -36.23 7.66 -20.21
CA ARG A 117 -35.62 7.94 -18.91
C ARG A 117 -34.71 6.79 -18.52
N THR A 118 -33.52 7.13 -18.07
CA THR A 118 -32.59 6.19 -17.44
C THR A 118 -32.48 6.58 -15.98
N ASP A 119 -32.91 5.68 -15.09
CA ASP A 119 -32.87 5.91 -13.64
C ASP A 119 -31.43 6.01 -13.13
N ALA A 120 -31.25 6.74 -12.02
CA ALA A 120 -29.95 6.93 -11.40
C ALA A 120 -29.31 5.60 -10.97
N THR A 121 -27.99 5.55 -11.10
CA THR A 121 -27.09 4.50 -10.62
C THR A 121 -26.07 5.12 -9.67
N CYS A 122 -25.19 4.31 -9.07
CA CYS A 122 -24.12 4.83 -8.21
C CYS A 122 -22.97 5.51 -8.96
N THR A 123 -23.02 5.55 -10.30
CA THR A 123 -22.00 6.25 -11.12
C THR A 123 -22.57 7.41 -11.91
N LYS A 124 -23.88 7.41 -12.18
CA LYS A 124 -24.56 8.40 -13.00
C LYS A 124 -25.93 8.71 -12.43
N GLY A 125 -26.30 9.98 -12.47
CA GLY A 125 -27.64 10.43 -12.12
C GLY A 125 -28.70 10.00 -13.11
N THR A 126 -29.94 10.40 -12.85
CA THR A 126 -31.06 10.15 -13.76
C THR A 126 -30.91 11.03 -14.99
N THR A 127 -30.98 10.44 -16.18
CA THR A 127 -30.89 11.15 -17.46
C THR A 127 -32.21 11.01 -18.21
N VAL A 128 -32.72 12.12 -18.74
CA VAL A 128 -33.94 12.15 -19.55
C VAL A 128 -33.63 12.70 -20.93
N GLU A 129 -34.07 11.96 -21.95
CA GLU A 129 -33.98 12.33 -23.36
C GLU A 129 -35.32 12.91 -23.82
N TYR A 130 -35.27 14.09 -24.41
CA TYR A 130 -36.43 14.78 -24.95
C TYR A 130 -36.35 14.86 -26.47
N LYS A 131 -37.49 14.77 -27.13
CA LYS A 131 -37.62 15.04 -28.56
C LYS A 131 -38.70 16.08 -28.79
N ASN A 132 -38.40 17.02 -29.66
CA ASN A 132 -39.34 18.05 -30.05
C ASN A 132 -40.25 17.54 -31.16
N SER A 133 -41.56 17.50 -30.94
CA SER A 133 -42.52 16.96 -31.92
C SER A 133 -42.69 17.82 -33.17
N LEU A 134 -42.37 19.12 -33.11
CA LEU A 134 -42.47 20.05 -34.24
C LEU A 134 -41.19 20.12 -35.08
N THR A 135 -40.02 20.12 -34.44
CA THR A 135 -38.72 20.30 -35.11
C THR A 135 -37.93 19.00 -35.29
N GLY A 136 -38.27 17.94 -34.56
CA GLY A 136 -37.56 16.67 -34.58
C GLY A 136 -36.20 16.68 -33.85
N LYS A 137 -35.80 17.82 -33.28
CA LYS A 137 -34.55 17.94 -32.50
C LYS A 137 -34.63 17.13 -31.21
N THR A 138 -33.47 16.70 -30.71
CA THR A 138 -33.33 15.98 -29.45
C THR A 138 -32.42 16.75 -28.48
N LYS A 139 -32.66 16.59 -27.18
CA LYS A 139 -31.80 17.10 -26.11
C LYS A 139 -31.81 16.11 -24.93
N SER A 140 -30.69 16.06 -24.20
CA SER A 140 -30.52 15.26 -22.98
C SER A 140 -30.32 16.18 -21.80
N GLU A 141 -30.96 15.88 -20.66
CA GLU A 141 -30.78 16.60 -19.40
C GLU A 141 -30.52 15.63 -18.24
N GLU A 142 -29.58 15.97 -17.37
CA GLU A 142 -29.32 15.27 -16.11
C GLU A 142 -30.16 15.94 -15.01
N ILE A 143 -31.06 15.17 -14.38
CA ILE A 143 -32.07 15.72 -13.45
C ILE A 143 -31.81 15.33 -11.99
N SER A 144 -30.89 14.41 -11.73
CA SER A 144 -30.50 14.03 -10.37
C SER A 144 -29.02 13.74 -10.29
N GLU A 145 -28.47 13.73 -9.08
CA GLU A 145 -27.13 13.20 -8.81
C GLU A 145 -27.14 11.65 -8.80
N PRO A 146 -25.97 10.99 -8.89
CA PRO A 146 -25.83 9.56 -8.67
C PRO A 146 -26.32 9.16 -7.27
N ILE A 147 -26.88 7.95 -7.14
CA ILE A 147 -27.25 7.40 -5.83
C ILE A 147 -26.01 6.96 -5.05
N ALA A 148 -26.12 6.86 -3.73
CA ALA A 148 -25.02 6.35 -2.90
C ALA A 148 -24.64 4.91 -3.28
N HIS A 149 -23.36 4.59 -3.18
CA HIS A 149 -22.88 3.21 -3.32
C HIS A 149 -23.45 2.32 -2.22
N SER A 150 -23.85 1.11 -2.60
CA SER A 150 -24.20 0.04 -1.65
C SER A 150 -23.00 -0.90 -1.54
N TYR A 151 -22.15 -0.68 -0.54
CA TYR A 151 -20.95 -1.49 -0.29
C TYR A 151 -21.27 -2.72 0.55
N GLU A 152 -20.81 -3.88 0.08
CA GLU A 152 -20.76 -5.13 0.83
C GLU A 152 -19.35 -5.37 1.36
N LYS A 153 -19.26 -5.81 2.62
CA LYS A 153 -18.00 -6.03 3.33
C LYS A 153 -17.63 -7.50 3.34
N ILE A 154 -16.40 -7.81 2.96
CA ILE A 154 -15.77 -9.14 3.11
C ILE A 154 -14.53 -8.97 3.99
N THR A 155 -14.44 -9.75 5.06
CA THR A 155 -13.32 -9.70 6.02
C THR A 155 -12.39 -10.89 5.83
N THR A 156 -11.11 -10.61 5.66
CA THR A 156 -10.00 -11.55 5.86
C THR A 156 -9.43 -11.31 7.24
N GLU A 157 -9.57 -12.28 8.14
CA GLU A 157 -9.15 -12.11 9.54
C GLU A 157 -7.62 -11.96 9.67
N PRO A 158 -7.14 -11.06 10.55
CA PRO A 158 -5.72 -10.95 10.85
C PRO A 158 -5.20 -12.19 11.59
N THR A 159 -3.90 -12.45 11.46
CA THR A 159 -3.20 -13.50 12.23
C THR A 159 -2.23 -12.87 13.23
N CYS A 160 -1.46 -13.68 13.97
CA CYS A 160 -0.45 -13.17 14.90
C CYS A 160 0.62 -12.31 14.20
N THR A 161 0.93 -12.61 12.93
CA THR A 161 2.02 -11.95 12.18
C THR A 161 1.57 -11.26 10.90
N LEU A 162 0.42 -11.64 10.35
CA LEU A 162 -0.12 -11.05 9.12
C LEU A 162 -1.30 -10.16 9.46
N GLU A 163 -1.32 -8.98 8.84
CA GLU A 163 -2.46 -8.08 8.83
C GLU A 163 -3.67 -8.76 8.16
N GLY A 164 -4.86 -8.40 8.63
CA GLY A 164 -6.12 -8.75 8.00
C GLY A 164 -6.59 -7.63 7.08
N LEU A 165 -7.71 -7.85 6.41
CA LEU A 165 -8.23 -6.91 5.42
C LEU A 165 -9.75 -6.91 5.40
N ASP A 166 -10.34 -5.73 5.46
CA ASP A 166 -11.74 -5.51 5.16
C ASP A 166 -11.87 -4.94 3.76
N THR A 167 -12.42 -5.73 2.83
CA THR A 167 -12.69 -5.30 1.46
C THR A 167 -14.16 -4.89 1.34
N PHE A 168 -14.40 -3.67 0.90
CA PHE A 168 -15.74 -3.13 0.63
C PHE A 168 -15.95 -3.06 -0.89
N THR A 169 -16.98 -3.72 -1.42
CA THR A 169 -17.27 -3.74 -2.85
C THR A 169 -18.70 -3.31 -3.13
N CYS A 170 -18.89 -2.35 -4.03
CA CYS A 170 -20.21 -1.88 -4.42
C CYS A 170 -20.87 -2.87 -5.38
N SER A 171 -22.02 -3.42 -4.99
CA SER A 171 -22.77 -4.39 -5.81
C SER A 171 -23.31 -3.81 -7.12
N GLY A 172 -23.50 -2.49 -7.17
CA GLY A 172 -24.07 -1.80 -8.34
C GLY A 172 -23.06 -1.47 -9.45
N CYS A 173 -21.81 -1.16 -9.10
CA CYS A 173 -20.79 -0.74 -10.08
C CYS A 173 -19.43 -1.42 -9.95
N GLY A 174 -19.22 -2.24 -8.92
CA GLY A 174 -17.95 -2.94 -8.68
C GLY A 174 -16.83 -2.04 -8.14
N ASP A 175 -17.11 -0.80 -7.76
CA ASP A 175 -16.12 0.05 -7.07
C ASP A 175 -15.75 -0.58 -5.73
N SER A 176 -14.47 -0.52 -5.37
CA SER A 176 -13.98 -1.19 -4.17
C SER A 176 -12.89 -0.41 -3.46
N TYR A 177 -12.90 -0.47 -2.14
CA TYR A 177 -11.82 0.03 -1.29
C TYR A 177 -11.54 -0.96 -0.16
N GLU A 178 -10.38 -0.79 0.47
CA GLU A 178 -9.88 -1.72 1.47
C GLU A 178 -9.44 -0.98 2.73
N GLU A 179 -9.71 -1.59 3.89
CA GLU A 179 -9.24 -1.14 5.19
C GLU A 179 -8.35 -2.23 5.81
N VAL A 180 -7.13 -1.86 6.18
CA VAL A 180 -6.16 -2.79 6.79
C VAL A 180 -6.50 -3.01 8.25
N LEU A 181 -6.58 -4.27 8.66
CA LEU A 181 -6.72 -4.67 10.05
C LEU A 181 -5.33 -5.05 10.59
N PRO A 182 -4.86 -4.44 11.68
CA PRO A 182 -3.54 -4.74 12.21
C PRO A 182 -3.44 -6.22 12.61
N ALA A 183 -2.23 -6.79 12.48
CA ALA A 183 -1.95 -8.12 13.01
C ALA A 183 -2.28 -8.19 14.51
N VAL A 184 -2.79 -9.33 14.96
CA VAL A 184 -3.22 -9.53 16.35
C VAL A 184 -2.03 -9.47 17.32
N GLY A 185 -0.84 -9.82 16.84
CA GLY A 185 0.34 -10.03 17.66
C GLY A 185 0.30 -11.36 18.41
N HIS A 186 1.37 -11.64 19.14
CA HIS A 186 1.49 -12.85 19.95
C HIS A 186 1.05 -12.59 21.40
N SER A 187 0.20 -13.47 21.92
CA SER A 187 -0.09 -13.56 23.36
C SER A 187 0.63 -14.79 23.91
N TYR A 188 1.77 -14.57 24.58
CA TYR A 188 2.61 -15.64 25.11
C TYR A 188 2.22 -16.01 26.55
N GLU A 189 2.01 -17.31 26.79
CA GLU A 189 1.98 -17.90 28.13
C GLU A 189 3.33 -18.49 28.49
N LYS A 190 3.71 -18.36 29.77
CA LYS A 190 5.01 -18.78 30.29
C LYS A 190 4.89 -20.05 31.11
N VAL A 191 5.76 -21.02 30.84
CA VAL A 191 5.96 -22.23 31.64
C VAL A 191 7.42 -22.27 32.10
N THR A 192 7.63 -22.39 33.41
CA THR A 192 8.96 -22.39 34.03
C THR A 192 9.35 -23.79 34.48
N VAL A 193 10.57 -24.18 34.13
CA VAL A 193 11.30 -25.29 34.75
C VAL A 193 12.37 -24.67 35.64
N ASP A 194 12.26 -24.87 36.95
CA ASP A 194 13.17 -24.25 37.92
C ASP A 194 14.61 -24.77 37.76
N PRO A 195 15.62 -23.90 37.96
CA PRO A 195 17.02 -24.32 37.98
C PRO A 195 17.32 -25.22 39.18
N THR A 196 18.35 -26.03 39.04
CA THR A 196 18.93 -26.83 40.15
C THR A 196 20.30 -26.29 40.53
N CYS A 197 20.98 -26.91 41.50
CA CYS A 197 22.36 -26.53 41.86
C CYS A 197 23.35 -26.64 40.68
N THR A 198 23.10 -27.56 39.75
CA THR A 198 24.07 -27.91 38.67
C THR A 198 23.51 -27.71 37.26
N ALA A 199 22.20 -27.73 37.07
CA ALA A 199 21.56 -27.53 35.77
C ALA A 199 20.74 -26.22 35.75
N ASP A 200 20.87 -25.49 34.65
CA ASP A 200 20.04 -24.34 34.33
C ASP A 200 18.56 -24.72 34.29
N GLY A 201 17.72 -23.79 34.73
CA GLY A 201 16.28 -23.82 34.51
C GLY A 201 15.94 -23.24 33.13
N THR A 202 14.65 -23.22 32.79
CA THR A 202 14.20 -22.69 31.49
C THR A 202 12.81 -22.10 31.61
N ASP A 203 12.65 -20.90 31.08
CA ASP A 203 11.35 -20.31 30.80
C ASP A 203 10.97 -20.57 29.34
N THR A 204 9.81 -21.18 29.11
CA THR A 204 9.26 -21.40 27.77
C THR A 204 8.04 -20.51 27.60
N TYR A 205 8.07 -19.65 26.59
CA TYR A 205 6.98 -18.78 26.20
C TYR A 205 6.30 -19.37 24.97
N THR A 206 5.00 -19.64 25.04
CA THR A 206 4.23 -20.22 23.92
C THR A 206 3.02 -19.36 23.63
N CYS A 207 2.84 -18.96 22.37
CA CYS A 207 1.71 -18.18 21.95
C CYS A 207 0.44 -19.05 21.94
N THR A 208 -0.58 -18.65 22.68
CA THR A 208 -1.84 -19.41 22.81
C THR A 208 -2.66 -19.44 21.53
N THR A 209 -2.45 -18.47 20.63
CA THR A 209 -3.20 -18.34 19.38
C THR A 209 -2.58 -19.13 18.23
N CYS A 210 -1.26 -19.07 18.03
CA CYS A 210 -0.59 -19.68 16.88
C CYS A 210 0.42 -20.78 17.22
N GLY A 211 0.74 -20.99 18.50
CA GLY A 211 1.72 -21.98 18.94
C GLY A 211 3.18 -21.61 18.73
N ASP A 212 3.48 -20.40 18.25
CA ASP A 212 4.87 -19.91 18.19
C ASP A 212 5.49 -19.92 19.59
N SER A 213 6.78 -20.29 19.70
CA SER A 213 7.40 -20.43 21.01
C SER A 213 8.89 -20.05 21.01
N TYR A 214 9.33 -19.48 22.12
CA TYR A 214 10.73 -19.21 22.38
C TYR A 214 11.09 -19.55 23.83
N LYS A 215 12.39 -19.68 24.11
CA LYS A 215 12.91 -20.09 25.42
C LYS A 215 13.99 -19.15 25.92
N GLU A 216 13.99 -18.93 27.22
CA GLU A 216 15.03 -18.20 27.95
C GLU A 216 15.65 -19.12 29.01
N SER A 217 16.98 -19.09 29.14
CA SER A 217 17.68 -19.90 30.15
C SER A 217 17.69 -19.18 31.50
N ILE A 218 17.47 -19.93 32.58
CA ILE A 218 17.64 -19.45 33.95
C ILE A 218 18.93 -20.10 34.49
N PRO A 219 19.96 -19.33 34.86
CA PRO A 219 21.21 -19.91 35.35
C PRO A 219 21.00 -20.85 36.54
N ALA A 220 21.81 -21.92 36.61
CA ALA A 220 21.87 -22.81 37.75
C ALA A 220 22.11 -22.04 39.07
N LEU A 221 21.53 -22.54 40.16
CA LEU A 221 21.62 -21.90 41.49
C LEU A 221 23.05 -21.92 42.06
N GLY A 222 23.88 -22.85 41.59
CA GLY A 222 25.16 -23.16 42.20
C GLY A 222 25.01 -23.87 43.54
N HIS A 223 26.13 -24.03 44.24
CA HIS A 223 26.20 -24.65 45.56
C HIS A 223 26.33 -23.60 46.65
N SER A 224 25.63 -23.81 47.76
CA SER A 224 25.74 -23.01 48.98
C SER A 224 26.21 -23.91 50.12
N GLU A 225 27.31 -23.51 50.78
CA GLU A 225 27.92 -24.28 51.87
C GLU A 225 26.95 -24.44 53.05
N GLY A 226 26.76 -25.69 53.49
CA GLY A 226 26.06 -26.01 54.73
C GLY A 226 26.99 -26.06 55.94
N GLU A 227 26.46 -26.47 57.08
CA GLU A 227 27.25 -26.64 58.29
C GLU A 227 28.26 -27.78 58.15
N ALA A 228 29.45 -27.59 58.72
CA ALA A 228 30.47 -28.62 58.79
C ALA A 228 30.05 -29.77 59.72
N VAL A 229 30.02 -30.99 59.19
CA VAL A 229 29.66 -32.19 59.95
C VAL A 229 30.89 -33.09 60.11
N ILE A 230 31.17 -33.53 61.35
CA ILE A 230 32.20 -34.54 61.62
C ILE A 230 31.64 -35.91 61.24
N SER A 231 31.93 -36.38 60.04
CA SER A 231 31.48 -37.68 59.52
C SER A 231 32.22 -38.84 60.20
N LYS A 232 33.49 -38.63 60.58
CA LYS A 232 34.29 -39.62 61.32
C LYS A 232 35.11 -38.94 62.41
N LYS A 233 34.82 -39.27 63.67
CA LYS A 233 35.58 -38.73 64.81
C LYS A 233 37.04 -39.22 64.78
N PRO A 234 38.05 -38.34 64.89
CA PRO A 234 39.44 -38.75 65.00
C PRO A 234 39.67 -39.57 66.28
N ARG A 235 40.57 -40.56 66.21
CA ARG A 235 40.97 -41.39 67.35
C ARG A 235 42.48 -41.28 67.57
N ALA A 236 42.98 -41.90 68.64
CA ALA A 236 44.40 -41.91 68.97
C ALA A 236 45.30 -42.28 67.78
N PHE A 237 44.85 -43.19 66.92
CA PHE A 237 45.68 -43.72 65.84
C PHE A 237 44.99 -43.79 64.48
N SER A 238 43.90 -43.04 64.30
CA SER A 238 43.21 -42.96 63.02
C SER A 238 42.70 -41.55 62.82
N GLU A 239 42.97 -41.01 61.64
CA GLU A 239 42.43 -39.72 61.20
C GLU A 239 40.90 -39.72 61.23
N GLY A 240 40.35 -38.56 61.53
CA GLY A 240 38.94 -38.25 61.40
C GLY A 240 38.66 -37.61 60.05
N GLU A 241 37.38 -37.37 59.77
CA GLU A 241 36.91 -36.73 58.56
C GLU A 241 35.78 -35.78 58.91
N GLN A 242 35.82 -34.61 58.29
CA GLN A 242 34.80 -33.58 58.35
C GLN A 242 34.38 -33.26 56.93
N THR A 243 33.07 -33.21 56.68
CA THR A 243 32.51 -32.92 55.36
C THR A 243 31.65 -31.67 55.40
N ILE A 244 31.76 -30.84 54.37
CA ILE A 244 30.86 -29.70 54.12
C ILE A 244 30.03 -30.07 52.89
N SER A 245 28.71 -30.05 53.04
CA SER A 245 27.77 -30.38 51.97
C SER A 245 26.92 -29.18 51.60
N CYS A 246 26.43 -29.14 50.35
CA CYS A 246 25.50 -28.13 49.88
C CYS A 246 24.19 -28.21 50.67
N ILE A 247 23.71 -27.08 51.21
CA ILE A 247 22.45 -27.04 51.98
C ILE A 247 21.22 -27.39 51.13
N THR A 248 21.28 -27.13 49.82
CA THR A 248 20.14 -27.29 48.90
C THR A 248 20.04 -28.70 48.32
N CYS A 249 21.16 -29.31 47.89
CA CYS A 249 21.16 -30.61 47.22
C CYS A 249 21.89 -31.74 47.98
N GLY A 250 22.60 -31.42 49.06
CA GLY A 250 23.34 -32.40 49.87
C GLY A 250 24.66 -32.90 49.25
N GLU A 251 25.06 -32.40 48.08
CA GLU A 251 26.35 -32.74 47.46
C GLU A 251 27.52 -32.32 48.35
N ILE A 252 28.52 -33.19 48.54
CA ILE A 252 29.71 -32.89 49.34
C ILE A 252 30.62 -31.95 48.54
N LEU A 253 30.81 -30.74 49.05
CA LEU A 253 31.62 -29.69 48.41
C LEU A 253 33.09 -29.79 48.84
N GLU A 254 33.31 -30.12 50.11
CA GLU A 254 34.65 -30.23 50.68
C GLU A 254 34.72 -31.39 51.69
N SER A 255 35.83 -32.13 51.69
CA SER A 255 36.16 -33.10 52.73
C SER A 255 37.54 -32.77 53.31
N ILE A 256 37.56 -32.55 54.62
CA ILE A 256 38.74 -32.18 55.40
C ILE A 256 39.14 -33.36 56.27
N ILE A 257 40.39 -33.80 56.17
CA ILE A 257 40.97 -34.84 57.02
C ILE A 257 41.42 -34.22 58.34
N LEU A 258 40.87 -34.73 59.45
CA LEU A 258 41.22 -34.29 60.80
C LEU A 258 42.37 -35.15 61.35
N PRO A 259 43.44 -34.55 61.91
CA PRO A 259 44.59 -35.32 62.39
C PRO A 259 44.20 -36.27 63.52
N GLN A 260 44.89 -37.42 63.60
CA GLN A 260 44.81 -38.33 64.75
C GLN A 260 45.14 -37.60 66.06
N THR A 261 44.56 -38.03 67.19
CA THR A 261 44.73 -37.31 68.47
C THR A 261 46.07 -37.59 69.16
N PHE A 262 46.85 -38.56 68.68
CA PHE A 262 48.17 -38.87 69.20
C PHE A 262 49.26 -38.44 68.20
N PRO A 263 50.37 -37.81 68.64
CA PRO A 263 51.35 -37.18 67.74
C PRO A 263 52.19 -38.17 66.91
N ILE A 264 52.14 -39.47 67.24
CA ILE A 264 52.90 -40.51 66.55
C ILE A 264 51.96 -41.65 66.11
N SER A 265 52.26 -42.27 64.97
CA SER A 265 51.42 -43.34 64.39
C SER A 265 51.37 -44.58 65.29
N LEU A 266 50.32 -45.41 65.12
CA LEU A 266 50.22 -46.72 65.80
C LEU A 266 51.47 -47.58 65.60
N LYS A 267 52.04 -47.55 64.39
CA LYS A 267 53.25 -48.31 64.08
C LYS A 267 54.43 -47.80 64.93
N THR A 268 54.57 -46.48 65.03
CA THR A 268 55.62 -45.84 65.82
C THR A 268 55.45 -46.10 67.32
N THR A 269 54.22 -46.06 67.86
CA THR A 269 53.96 -46.38 69.27
C THR A 269 54.25 -47.83 69.61
N ILE A 270 53.85 -48.77 68.75
CA ILE A 270 54.16 -50.20 68.93
C ILE A 270 55.67 -50.41 68.94
N ILE A 271 56.42 -49.78 68.04
CA ILE A 271 57.89 -49.89 67.99
C ILE A 271 58.54 -49.38 69.29
N ILE A 272 58.15 -48.19 69.76
CA ILE A 272 58.69 -47.62 71.01
C ILE A 272 58.31 -48.49 72.22
N GLY A 273 57.06 -48.98 72.26
CA GLY A 273 56.58 -49.87 73.32
C GLY A 273 57.35 -51.20 73.37
N VAL A 274 57.56 -51.85 72.21
CA VAL A 274 58.35 -53.09 72.11
C VAL A 274 59.81 -52.84 72.51
N ALA A 275 60.40 -51.73 72.08
CA ALA A 275 61.76 -51.35 72.46
C ALA A 275 61.89 -51.14 73.98
N ALA A 276 60.96 -50.42 74.60
CA ALA A 276 60.95 -50.16 76.04
C ALA A 276 60.77 -51.45 76.88
N ILE A 277 59.88 -52.37 76.46
CA ILE A 277 59.69 -53.67 77.11
C ILE A 277 60.95 -54.52 77.00
N ALA A 278 61.58 -54.57 75.83
CA ALA A 278 62.85 -55.26 75.65
C ALA A 278 63.96 -54.68 76.56
N SER A 279 64.04 -53.36 76.70
CA SER A 279 64.97 -52.69 77.63
C SER A 279 64.69 -53.04 79.10
N LEU A 280 63.42 -53.11 79.51
CA LEU A 280 63.03 -53.49 80.88
C LEU A 280 63.31 -54.98 81.17
N CYS A 281 63.13 -55.86 80.18
CA CYS A 281 63.56 -57.25 80.26
C CYS A 281 65.09 -57.37 80.39
N CYS A 282 65.87 -56.55 79.67
CA CYS A 282 67.33 -56.49 79.84
C CYS A 282 67.76 -55.98 81.22
N LEU A 283 67.06 -54.99 81.79
CA LEU A 283 67.34 -54.49 83.14
C LEU A 283 67.03 -55.53 84.23
N THR A 284 65.92 -56.26 84.11
CA THR A 284 65.57 -57.34 85.06
C THR A 284 66.48 -58.57 84.92
N ALA A 285 66.94 -58.89 83.71
CA ALA A 285 67.98 -59.90 83.48
C ALA A 285 69.35 -59.47 84.06
N GLY A 286 69.73 -58.19 83.88
CA GLY A 286 70.93 -57.61 84.48
C GLY A 286 70.88 -57.60 86.01
N TRP A 287 69.71 -57.32 86.61
CA TRP A 287 69.51 -57.37 88.06
C TRP A 287 69.62 -58.80 88.63
N ARG A 288 69.20 -59.82 87.85
CA ARG A 288 69.45 -61.24 88.18
C ARG A 288 70.94 -61.61 88.14
N LEU A 289 71.69 -61.09 87.17
CA LEU A 289 73.14 -61.35 87.06
C LEU A 289 73.93 -60.66 88.19
N VAL A 290 73.61 -59.40 88.53
CA VAL A 290 74.26 -58.68 89.65
C VAL A 290 74.00 -59.37 91.00
N ARG A 291 72.80 -59.93 91.22
CA ARG A 291 72.49 -60.71 92.43
C ARG A 291 73.22 -62.06 92.49
N SER A 292 73.61 -62.63 91.34
CA SER A 292 74.44 -63.82 91.27
C SER A 292 75.92 -63.52 91.56
N ASN A 293 76.46 -62.39 91.09
CA ASN A 293 77.87 -62.01 91.33
C ASN A 293 78.15 -61.61 92.79
N LYS A 294 77.20 -61.03 93.52
CA LYS A 294 77.39 -60.71 94.96
C LYS A 294 77.53 -61.96 95.85
N LYS A 295 77.30 -63.17 95.32
CA LYS A 295 77.57 -64.44 96.01
C LYS A 295 78.97 -65.00 95.74
N ILE A 296 79.73 -64.43 94.80
CA ILE A 296 81.02 -64.99 94.35
C ILE A 296 82.22 -64.30 95.00
N ASP A 297 82.09 -63.06 95.50
CA ASP A 297 83.21 -62.30 96.09
C ASP A 297 83.55 -62.63 97.57
N VAL A 298 83.07 -63.76 98.13
CA VAL A 298 83.39 -64.21 99.51
C VAL A 298 84.31 -65.44 99.54
N ILE A 299 84.84 -65.89 98.39
CA ILE A 299 85.72 -67.06 98.33
C ILE A 299 86.96 -66.75 97.47
N ASN A 300 87.91 -66.00 98.01
CA ASN A 300 89.32 -66.36 97.86
C ASN A 300 90.21 -65.56 98.82
N ASP A 301 90.49 -66.23 99.93
CA ASP A 301 91.48 -65.99 100.95
C ASP A 301 92.86 -66.57 100.52
N ASN A 302 93.93 -66.08 101.14
CA ASN A 302 95.16 -66.81 101.52
C ASN A 302 96.07 -67.43 100.44
N VAL A 303 97.27 -66.83 100.25
CA VAL A 303 98.63 -67.38 100.56
C VAL A 303 99.65 -66.25 100.41
#